data_AF-A0A3S4BT81-F1
#
_entry.id   AF-A0A3S4BT81-F1
#
_cell.length_a   1.000
_cell.length_b   1.000
_cell.length_c   1.000
_cell.angle_alpha   90.00
_cell.angle_beta   90.00
_cell.angle_gamma   90.00
#
_symmetry.space_group_name_H-M   'P 1'
#
loop_
_entity.id
_entity.type
_entity.pdbx_description
1 polymer ?
#
loop_
_entity_poly.entity_id
_entity_poly.type
_entity_poly.pdbx_seq_one_letter_code
_entity_poly.pdbx_strand_id
1 'polypeptide(L)' 'MSTRGINFLHKWISNNIPETVGADVISVAELAQQLFADAKVLGIDSTEIEEEIGSVYEVIFDATVHREAGVAD' A
#
# COMPACT_ATOMS: atom_id res chain seq x y z
N MET A 1 17.62 3.35 -8.63
CA MET A 1 16.24 3.41 -8.10
C MET A 1 15.33 3.79 -9.24
N SER A 2 14.46 2.87 -9.60
CA SER A 2 13.48 2.94 -10.67
C SER A 2 12.20 3.52 -10.09
N THR A 3 11.79 4.73 -10.48
CA THR A 3 10.57 5.38 -9.94
C THR A 3 9.25 4.59 -10.15
N ARG A 4 9.31 3.38 -10.72
CA ARG A 4 8.19 2.47 -10.95
C ARG A 4 7.59 1.94 -9.65
N GLY A 5 8.39 1.50 -8.67
CA GLY A 5 7.90 0.93 -7.41
C GLY A 5 7.06 1.93 -6.62
N ILE A 6 7.61 3.13 -6.41
CA ILE A 6 6.94 4.23 -5.71
C ILE A 6 5.65 4.69 -6.44
N ASN A 7 5.71 4.84 -7.78
CA ASN A 7 4.53 5.26 -8.55
C ASN A 7 3.41 4.22 -8.53
N PHE A 8 3.76 2.93 -8.53
CA PHE A 8 2.80 1.85 -8.37
C PHE A 8 2.17 1.89 -6.98
N LEU A 9 2.98 1.93 -5.92
CA LEU A 9 2.51 1.96 -4.53
C LEU A 9 1.52 3.09 -4.28
N HIS A 10 1.86 4.32 -4.70
CA HIS A 10 1.01 5.48 -4.47
C HIS A 10 -0.37 5.33 -5.14
N LYS A 11 -0.41 4.82 -6.37
CA LYS A 11 -1.66 4.53 -7.08
C LYS A 11 -2.43 3.38 -6.44
N TRP A 12 -1.72 2.34 -6.01
CA TRP A 12 -2.32 1.16 -5.41
C TRP A 12 -3.01 1.49 -4.08
N ILE A 13 -2.34 2.24 -3.19
CA ILE A 13 -2.92 2.72 -1.92
C ILE A 13 -4.17 3.56 -2.17
N SER A 14 -4.11 4.49 -3.12
CA SER A 14 -5.25 5.37 -3.43
C SER A 14 -6.47 4.62 -3.95
N ASN A 15 -6.27 3.50 -4.66
CA ASN A 15 -7.35 2.72 -5.25
C ASN A 15 -7.91 1.64 -4.31
N ASN A 16 -7.06 1.06 -3.44
CA ASN A 16 -7.41 -0.13 -2.67
C ASN A 16 -7.72 0.14 -1.19
N ILE A 17 -7.26 1.26 -0.62
CA ILE A 17 -7.51 1.61 0.78
C ILE A 17 -8.55 2.74 0.80
N PRO A 18 -9.87 2.48 0.95
CA PRO A 18 -10.89 3.52 0.96
C PRO A 18 -10.73 4.47 2.17
N GLU A 19 -11.10 5.75 2.02
CA GLU A 19 -11.02 6.76 3.11
C GLU A 19 -12.06 6.55 4.22
N THR A 20 -13.16 5.86 3.94
CA THR A 20 -14.39 5.92 4.76
C THR A 20 -14.89 4.57 5.27
N VAL A 21 -14.33 3.46 4.79
CA VAL A 21 -14.64 2.11 5.26
C VAL A 21 -13.38 1.62 5.92
N GLY A 22 -13.36 1.67 7.24
CA GLY A 22 -12.18 1.39 8.05
C GLY A 22 -11.44 0.13 7.59
N ALA A 23 -10.13 0.16 7.78
CA ALA A 23 -9.29 -1.03 7.73
C ALA A 23 -9.70 -2.12 8.73
N ASP A 24 -10.79 -1.91 9.47
CA ASP A 24 -11.50 -2.88 10.30
C ASP A 24 -11.92 -4.16 9.55
N VAL A 25 -12.07 -4.14 8.22
CA VAL A 25 -12.47 -5.33 7.44
C VAL A 25 -11.29 -6.06 6.78
N ILE A 26 -10.18 -5.37 6.47
CA ILE A 26 -9.03 -5.95 5.75
C ILE A 26 -7.75 -5.69 6.53
N SER A 27 -7.08 -6.77 6.94
CA SER A 27 -5.85 -6.69 7.71
C SER A 27 -4.71 -6.08 6.87
N VAL A 28 -3.78 -5.36 7.52
CA VAL A 28 -2.54 -4.85 6.87
C VAL A 28 -1.79 -5.97 6.12
N ALA A 29 -1.79 -7.18 6.68
CA ALA A 29 -1.16 -8.34 6.05
C ALA A 29 -1.86 -8.77 4.74
N GLU A 30 -3.19 -8.68 4.68
CA GLU A 30 -3.95 -9.01 3.47
C GLU A 30 -3.74 -7.95 2.38
N LEU A 31 -3.69 -6.67 2.76
CA LEU A 31 -3.35 -5.58 1.85
C LEU A 31 -1.92 -5.73 1.28
N ALA A 32 -0.95 -6.11 2.11
CA ALA A 32 0.41 -6.37 1.66
C ALA A 32 0.47 -7.52 0.64
N GLN A 33 -0.27 -8.61 0.90
CA GLN A 33 -0.35 -9.73 -0.04
C GLN A 33 -0.98 -9.34 -1.38
N GLN A 34 -2.06 -8.55 -1.36
CA GLN A 34 -2.69 -8.05 -2.58
C GLN A 34 -1.76 -7.13 -3.36
N LEU A 35 -1.04 -6.23 -2.66
CA LEU A 35 -0.07 -5.35 -3.27
C LEU A 35 1.02 -6.13 -4.03
N PHE A 36 1.58 -7.17 -3.41
CA PHE A 36 2.61 -7.98 -4.07
C PHE A 36 2.05 -8.81 -5.24
N ALA A 37 0.80 -9.29 -5.13
CA ALA A 37 0.14 -9.98 -6.24
C ALA A 37 -0.03 -9.06 -7.45
N ASP A 38 -0.51 -7.83 -7.22
CA ASP A 38 -0.72 -6.84 -8.27
C ASP A 38 0.59 -6.30 -8.86
N ALA A 39 1.60 -6.09 -8.02
CA ALA A 39 2.96 -5.72 -8.45
C ALA A 39 3.50 -6.78 -9.43
N LYS A 40 3.36 -8.05 -9.08
CA LYS A 40 3.81 -9.18 -9.90
C LYS A 40 3.09 -9.25 -11.25
N VAL A 41 1.79 -8.93 -11.30
CA VAL A 41 1.03 -8.84 -12.57
C VAL A 41 1.60 -7.73 -13.47
N LEU A 42 2.11 -6.65 -12.89
CA LEU A 42 2.76 -5.55 -13.60
C LEU A 42 4.25 -5.78 -13.88
N GLY A 43 4.78 -6.95 -13.52
CA GLY A 43 6.19 -7.28 -13.66
C GLY A 43 7.11 -6.42 -12.78
N ILE A 44 6.60 -5.96 -11.63
CA ILE A 44 7.35 -5.26 -10.59
C ILE A 44 7.69 -6.31 -9.53
N ASP A 45 8.97 -6.46 -9.23
CA ASP A 45 9.42 -7.40 -8.22
C ASP A 45 9.19 -6.84 -6.80
N SER A 46 8.87 -7.72 -5.85
CA SER A 46 8.71 -7.32 -4.45
C SER A 46 9.99 -6.70 -3.89
N THR A 47 11.16 -7.19 -4.30
CA THR A 47 12.44 -6.63 -3.87
C THR A 47 12.67 -5.23 -4.43
N GLU A 48 12.23 -4.94 -5.67
CA GLU A 48 12.29 -3.56 -6.22
C GLU A 48 11.45 -2.59 -5.36
N ILE A 49 10.29 -3.05 -4.88
CA ILE A 49 9.41 -2.26 -3.99
C ILE A 49 10.07 -2.08 -2.61
N GLU A 50 10.55 -3.16 -2.00
CA GLU A 50 11.14 -3.13 -0.65
C GLU A 50 12.48 -2.36 -0.60
N GLU A 51 13.28 -2.41 -1.67
CA GLU A 51 14.52 -1.62 -1.76
C GLU A 51 14.26 -0.12 -1.85
N GLU A 52 13.14 0.29 -2.43
CA GLU A 52 12.79 1.71 -2.63
C GLU A 52 11.98 2.31 -1.49
N ILE A 53 11.13 1.50 -0.89
CA ILE A 53 10.10 1.94 0.06
C ILE A 53 10.44 1.50 1.49
N GLY A 54 11.24 0.44 1.63
CA GLY A 54 11.48 -0.22 2.90
C GLY A 54 10.35 -1.21 3.24
N SER A 55 9.87 -1.17 4.49
CA SER A 55 8.84 -2.09 4.95
C SER A 55 7.47 -1.72 4.35
N VAL A 56 7.01 -2.52 3.39
CA VAL A 56 5.66 -2.38 2.79
C VAL A 56 4.57 -2.43 3.85
N TYR A 57 4.75 -3.23 4.91
CA TYR A 57 3.81 -3.33 6.02
C TYR A 57 3.69 -2.01 6.80
N GLU A 58 4.80 -1.34 7.08
CA GLU A 58 4.78 -0.04 7.77
C GLU A 58 4.11 1.03 6.92
N VAL A 59 4.35 1.04 5.61
CA VAL A 59 3.77 2.04 4.71
C VAL A 59 2.26 1.84 4.53
N ILE A 60 1.80 0.59 4.44
CA ILE A 60 0.36 0.29 4.39
C ILE A 60 -0.31 0.62 5.73
N PHE A 61 0.34 0.30 6.85
CA PHE A 61 -0.15 0.65 8.19
C PHE A 61 -0.25 2.16 8.38
N ASP A 62 0.79 2.89 8.00
CA ASP A 62 0.85 4.35 8.08
C ASP A 62 -0.23 5.00 7.19
N ALA A 63 -0.39 4.52 5.95
CA ALA A 63 -1.44 4.99 5.05
C ALA A 63 -2.86 4.72 5.57
N THR A 64 -3.04 3.60 6.28
CA THR A 64 -4.30 3.24 6.93
C THR A 64 -4.59 4.19 8.09
N VAL A 65 -3.64 4.34 9.04
CA VAL A 65 -3.77 5.21 10.21
C VAL A 65 -3.97 6.68 9.81
N HIS A 66 -3.23 7.17 8.81
CA HIS A 66 -3.37 8.55 8.32
C HIS A 66 -4.72 8.81 7.64
N ARG A 67 -5.31 7.84 6.93
CA ARG A 67 -6.65 8.00 6.35
C ARG A 67 -7.74 8.00 7.42
N GLU A 68 -7.61 7.19 8.46
CA GLU A 68 -8.52 7.19 9.60
C GLU A 68 -8.45 8.50 10.39
N ALA A 69 -7.25 9.08 10.55
CA ALA A 69 -7.07 10.38 11.20
C ALA A 69 -7.62 11.56 10.37
N GLY A 70 -7.79 11.41 9.05
CA GLY A 70 -8.34 12.42 8.15
C GLY A 70 -9.87 12.58 8.20
N VAL A 71 -10.59 11.72 8.94
CA VAL A 71 -12.05 11.73 9.10
C VAL A 71 -12.50 12.56 10.32
N ALA A 72 -11.58 13.24 11.00
CA ALA A 72 -11.91 14.19 12.07
C ALA A 72 -11.99 15.64 11.55
N ASP A 73 -13.12 15.99 10.91
CA ASP A 73 -13.69 17.35 10.92
C ASP A 73 -15.21 17.27 11.18
#